data_AF-A2Q3J0-F1
#
_entry.id   AF-A2Q3J0-F1
#
_cell.length_a   1.000
_cell.length_b   1.000
_cell.length_c   1.000
_cell.angle_alpha   90.00
_cell.angle_beta   90.00
_cell.angle_gamma   90.00
#
_symmetry.space_group_name_H-M   'P 1'
#
loop_
_entity.id
_entity.type
_entity.pdbx_description
1 polymer ?
#
loop_
_entity_poly.entity_id
_entity_poly.type
_entity_poly.pdbx_seq_one_letter_code
_entity_poly.pdbx_strand_id
1 'polypeptide(L)'
;MRGCCVLPFSFPHIAIGVSHSHSFTIHTPTSKSILSSIHNHPFSPTSLHAQQQQQPHHHQEEDEESFQILTSVKTDYNHIMIVDTPKSTMLLLDSSHNVHSILYKDKKWTNSYWDEFSSLPAIVPKGPIAILGLGGGTAAHLMLELWPALQLEGWEIDDILIDKARDYFGLSDLEKTNEDGGILNVHIGDAFIPSDDLHRRYAGIVVDLFSDGKVLPQLQEVSTWLELHDRLMANGRFMVNCGGIDGVDGSTDPKKLSNDEAWLLNAAIKALLKAFPGQLSWKRMPKETGQNFMALTGPLPDLKSWSANVPSPLSTGVMDWKPCEIVSGI
;
A
#
# COMPACT_ATOMS: atom_id res chain seq x y z
N MET A 1 -42.35 -18.86 -5.52
CA MET A 1 -41.34 -19.77 -4.96
C MET A 1 -40.67 -20.56 -6.09
N ARG A 2 -39.43 -20.22 -6.41
CA ARG A 2 -38.44 -21.11 -7.03
C ARG A 2 -37.09 -20.45 -6.77
N GLY A 3 -36.32 -21.09 -5.88
CA GLY A 3 -35.04 -20.60 -5.37
C GLY A 3 -33.99 -20.55 -6.46
N CYS A 4 -33.21 -19.47 -6.44
CA CYS A 4 -31.97 -19.38 -7.18
C CYS A 4 -30.84 -19.85 -6.26
N CYS A 5 -30.10 -20.87 -6.68
CA CYS A 5 -28.87 -21.29 -6.03
C CYS A 5 -27.86 -20.14 -6.12
N VAL A 6 -27.52 -19.54 -4.99
CA VAL A 6 -26.33 -18.70 -4.83
C VAL A 6 -25.19 -19.65 -4.48
N LEU A 7 -24.13 -19.66 -5.29
CA LEU A 7 -22.90 -20.39 -4.97
C LEU A 7 -22.10 -19.54 -3.96
N PRO A 8 -21.65 -20.11 -2.84
CA PRO A 8 -20.86 -19.37 -1.87
C PRO A 8 -19.44 -19.18 -2.42
N PHE A 9 -19.03 -17.92 -2.58
CA PHE A 9 -17.63 -17.56 -2.76
C PHE A 9 -17.13 -16.99 -1.43
N SER A 10 -16.36 -17.80 -0.69
CA SER A 10 -15.63 -17.34 0.48
C SER A 10 -14.34 -16.67 0.02
N PHE A 11 -14.13 -15.42 0.42
CA PHE A 11 -12.83 -14.75 0.32
C PHE A 11 -12.05 -14.98 1.62
N PRO A 12 -10.81 -15.46 1.57
CA PRO A 12 -9.96 -15.45 2.75
C PRO A 12 -9.64 -13.99 3.11
N HIS A 13 -9.35 -13.73 4.39
CA HIS A 13 -8.84 -12.45 4.89
C HIS A 13 -7.92 -11.78 3.86
N ILE A 14 -8.36 -10.63 3.33
CA ILE A 14 -7.55 -9.84 2.40
C ILE A 14 -6.35 -9.33 3.19
N ALA A 15 -5.25 -10.07 3.09
CA ALA A 15 -3.94 -9.55 3.42
C ALA A 15 -3.69 -8.37 2.48
N ILE A 16 -3.57 -7.17 3.05
CA ILE A 16 -3.10 -6.00 2.34
C ILE A 16 -1.68 -6.36 1.87
N GLY A 17 -1.53 -6.69 0.59
CA GLY A 17 -0.27 -7.08 -0.05
C GLY A 17 0.05 -8.58 0.01
N VAL A 18 -0.43 -9.34 -0.97
CA VAL A 18 0.25 -10.55 -1.47
C VAL A 18 0.07 -10.64 -2.98
N SER A 19 1.12 -10.35 -3.74
CA SER A 19 1.23 -10.80 -5.13
C SER A 19 1.39 -12.32 -5.13
N HIS A 20 0.35 -13.06 -5.48
CA HIS A 20 0.50 -14.39 -6.06
C HIS A 20 -0.28 -14.40 -7.38
N SER A 21 0.46 -14.49 -8.49
CA SER A 21 -0.09 -14.66 -9.82
C SER A 21 -0.84 -15.99 -9.90
N HIS A 22 -2.16 -15.94 -9.72
CA HIS A 22 -3.07 -16.95 -10.24
C HIS A 22 -3.94 -16.28 -11.29
N SER A 23 -3.61 -16.53 -12.56
CA SER A 23 -4.47 -16.19 -13.69
C SER A 23 -5.80 -16.90 -13.51
N PHE A 24 -6.85 -16.18 -13.14
CA PHE A 24 -8.21 -16.70 -13.14
C PHE A 24 -8.86 -16.39 -14.49
N THR A 25 -8.94 -17.41 -15.35
CA THR A 25 -9.74 -17.37 -16.57
C THR A 25 -11.21 -17.54 -16.21
N ILE A 26 -12.02 -16.49 -16.35
CA ILE A 26 -13.48 -16.59 -16.24
C ILE A 26 -14.02 -17.23 -17.51
N HIS A 27 -14.37 -18.52 -17.43
CA HIS A 27 -15.06 -19.23 -18.52
C HIS A 27 -16.56 -18.96 -18.47
N THR A 28 -17.10 -18.31 -19.51
CA THR A 28 -18.53 -18.24 -19.79
C THR A 28 -19.02 -19.59 -20.38
N PRO A 29 -20.08 -20.23 -19.84
CA PRO A 29 -20.55 -21.49 -20.38
C PRO A 29 -21.51 -21.27 -21.57
N THR A 30 -21.09 -21.67 -22.76
CA THR A 30 -21.98 -21.92 -23.90
C THR A 30 -22.56 -23.33 -23.79
N SER A 31 -23.89 -23.45 -23.83
CA SER A 31 -24.63 -24.71 -23.86
C SER A 31 -24.29 -25.57 -25.08
N LYS A 32 -24.13 -26.88 -24.87
CA LYS A 32 -24.65 -27.95 -25.77
C LYS A 32 -24.58 -29.31 -25.08
N SER A 33 -25.70 -30.02 -25.16
CA SER A 33 -25.89 -31.42 -24.80
C SER A 33 -25.13 -32.36 -25.74
N ILE A 34 -24.84 -33.59 -25.29
CA ILE A 34 -25.07 -34.87 -26.00
C ILE A 34 -24.75 -36.07 -25.07
N LEU A 35 -25.53 -37.12 -25.27
CA LEU A 35 -25.69 -38.38 -24.54
C LEU A 35 -24.51 -39.40 -24.60
N SER A 36 -24.63 -40.40 -23.72
CA SER A 36 -24.38 -41.87 -23.88
C SER A 36 -23.25 -42.42 -22.97
N SER A 37 -23.56 -43.26 -21.96
CA SER A 37 -23.76 -44.75 -21.99
C SER A 37 -22.44 -45.51 -22.20
N ILE A 38 -22.03 -46.62 -21.56
CA ILE A 38 -22.60 -47.65 -20.67
C ILE A 38 -21.42 -48.62 -20.29
N HIS A 39 -21.63 -49.49 -19.27
CA HIS A 39 -20.92 -50.75 -18.86
C HIS A 39 -19.99 -50.65 -17.62
N ASN A 40 -20.34 -51.19 -16.44
CA ASN A 40 -20.48 -52.60 -15.97
C ASN A 40 -19.19 -53.42 -16.20
N HIS A 41 -18.53 -54.10 -15.24
CA HIS A 41 -19.01 -55.02 -14.19
C HIS A 41 -17.78 -55.51 -13.31
N PRO A 42 -17.88 -56.47 -12.37
CA PRO A 42 -17.82 -56.26 -10.90
C PRO A 42 -16.60 -56.94 -10.21
N PHE A 43 -16.37 -56.73 -8.91
CA PHE A 43 -15.85 -57.78 -7.99
C PHE A 43 -16.15 -57.44 -6.52
N SER A 44 -16.33 -58.51 -5.75
CA SER A 44 -17.04 -58.67 -4.47
C SER A 44 -16.17 -58.43 -3.20
N PRO A 45 -16.75 -58.50 -1.97
CA PRO A 45 -16.46 -57.58 -0.87
C PRO A 45 -15.61 -58.17 0.27
N THR A 46 -15.09 -57.28 1.12
CA THR A 46 -14.79 -57.64 2.53
C THR A 46 -15.04 -56.48 3.48
N SER A 47 -15.85 -56.79 4.49
CA SER A 47 -16.27 -56.01 5.66
C SER A 47 -15.12 -55.34 6.42
N LEU A 48 -15.35 -54.12 6.91
CA LEU A 48 -15.02 -53.70 8.27
C LEU A 48 -15.96 -52.55 8.68
N HIS A 49 -16.80 -52.81 9.71
CA HIS A 49 -17.59 -51.80 10.41
C HIS A 49 -16.65 -50.89 11.22
N ALA A 50 -16.74 -49.58 11.01
CA ALA A 50 -16.31 -48.59 11.98
C ALA A 50 -17.38 -47.49 12.06
N GLN A 51 -18.07 -47.43 13.20
CA GLN A 51 -18.99 -46.36 13.56
C GLN A 51 -18.23 -45.04 13.63
N GLN A 52 -18.53 -44.09 12.75
CA GLN A 52 -18.16 -42.70 12.94
C GLN A 52 -19.31 -41.98 13.64
N GLN A 53 -19.05 -41.60 14.90
CA GLN A 53 -19.83 -40.62 15.65
C GLN A 53 -19.80 -39.29 14.88
N GLN A 54 -20.97 -38.80 14.45
CA GLN A 54 -21.12 -37.44 13.96
C GLN A 54 -21.08 -36.49 15.16
N GLN A 55 -19.95 -35.82 15.35
CA GLN A 55 -19.91 -34.59 16.15
C GLN A 55 -20.57 -33.46 15.34
N PRO A 56 -21.45 -32.66 15.94
CA PRO A 56 -22.03 -31.51 15.25
C PRO A 56 -20.92 -30.46 15.04
N HIS A 57 -20.56 -30.24 13.78
CA HIS A 57 -19.75 -29.09 13.39
C HIS A 57 -20.51 -27.82 13.75
N HIS A 58 -19.97 -27.04 14.69
CA HIS A 58 -20.30 -25.63 14.81
C HIS A 58 -19.82 -24.93 13.54
N HIS A 59 -20.71 -24.70 12.59
CA HIS A 59 -20.53 -23.65 11.60
C HIS A 59 -20.64 -22.33 12.34
N GLN A 60 -19.51 -21.66 12.56
CA GLN A 60 -19.51 -20.22 12.67
C GLN A 60 -19.97 -19.72 11.32
N GLU A 61 -21.19 -19.18 11.26
CA GLU A 61 -21.61 -18.33 10.16
C GLU A 61 -20.65 -17.14 10.17
N GLU A 62 -19.63 -17.18 9.30
CA GLU A 62 -18.89 -15.98 8.94
C GLU A 62 -19.93 -15.05 8.30
N ASP A 63 -20.28 -13.97 9.00
CA ASP A 63 -21.14 -12.92 8.45
C ASP A 63 -20.55 -12.53 7.08
N GLU A 64 -21.26 -12.84 5.98
CA GLU A 64 -20.88 -12.38 4.65
C GLU A 64 -20.88 -10.85 4.68
N GLU A 65 -19.69 -10.25 4.80
CA GLU A 65 -19.55 -8.80 4.76
C GLU A 65 -20.07 -8.31 3.41
N SER A 66 -21.23 -7.66 3.42
CA SER A 66 -21.80 -7.06 2.22
C SER A 66 -20.82 -6.04 1.65
N PHE A 67 -20.48 -6.15 0.37
CA PHE A 67 -19.67 -5.15 -0.33
C PHE A 67 -20.42 -4.61 -1.54
N GLN A 68 -20.07 -3.40 -1.94
CA GLN A 68 -20.58 -2.74 -3.14
C GLN A 68 -19.43 -2.16 -3.95
N ILE A 69 -19.44 -2.39 -5.27
CA ILE A 69 -18.56 -1.65 -6.18
C ILE A 69 -19.21 -0.29 -6.47
N LEU A 70 -18.58 0.79 -6.01
CA LEU A 70 -19.06 2.16 -6.20
C LEU A 70 -18.74 2.67 -7.61
N THR A 71 -17.56 2.34 -8.13
CA THR A 71 -17.14 2.65 -9.50
C THR A 71 -16.13 1.63 -10.01
N SER A 72 -16.08 1.47 -11.33
CA SER A 72 -15.03 0.76 -12.05
C SER A 72 -14.83 1.48 -13.38
N VAL A 73 -13.70 2.17 -13.55
CA VAL A 73 -13.40 3.01 -14.71
C VAL A 73 -11.95 2.84 -15.13
N LYS A 74 -11.71 2.80 -16.43
CA LYS A 74 -10.37 2.77 -16.99
C LYS A 74 -10.00 4.17 -17.48
N THR A 75 -8.81 4.62 -17.12
CA THR A 75 -8.21 5.89 -17.52
C THR A 75 -6.96 5.62 -18.37
N ASP A 76 -6.25 6.66 -18.76
CA ASP A 76 -4.95 6.54 -19.45
C ASP A 76 -3.85 6.01 -18.51
N TYR A 77 -4.04 6.13 -17.20
CA TYR A 77 -3.04 5.78 -16.18
C TYR A 77 -3.40 4.50 -15.41
N ASN A 78 -4.67 4.31 -15.07
CA ASN A 78 -5.12 3.28 -14.13
C ASN A 78 -6.38 2.54 -14.60
N HIS A 79 -6.58 1.33 -14.05
CA HIS A 79 -7.93 0.78 -13.90
C HIS A 79 -8.40 1.02 -12.46
N ILE A 80 -9.27 2.01 -12.29
CA ILE A 80 -9.77 2.45 -10.99
C ILE A 80 -10.98 1.63 -10.61
N MET A 81 -10.93 0.95 -9.47
CA MET A 81 -12.08 0.30 -8.85
C MET A 81 -12.21 0.75 -7.39
N ILE A 82 -13.41 1.19 -7.01
CA ILE A 82 -13.70 1.55 -5.61
C ILE A 82 -14.72 0.59 -5.06
N VAL A 83 -14.35 -0.06 -3.95
CA VAL A 83 -15.18 -1.02 -3.22
C VAL A 83 -15.52 -0.44 -1.86
N ASP A 84 -16.79 -0.46 -1.52
CA ASP A 84 -17.30 -0.05 -0.21
C ASP A 84 -17.82 -1.24 0.57
N THR A 85 -17.53 -1.25 1.87
CA THR A 85 -18.00 -2.21 2.86
C THR A 85 -18.54 -1.44 4.06
N PRO A 86 -19.28 -2.09 4.99
CA PRO A 86 -19.66 -1.45 6.25
C PRO A 86 -18.47 -0.89 7.06
N LYS A 87 -17.25 -1.41 6.88
CA LYS A 87 -16.06 -1.05 7.66
C LYS A 87 -15.16 -0.03 6.95
N SER A 88 -15.07 -0.07 5.63
CA SER A 88 -14.13 0.75 4.87
C SER A 88 -14.52 0.96 3.42
N THR A 89 -13.97 2.02 2.85
CA THR A 89 -13.92 2.27 1.40
C THR A 89 -12.49 2.02 0.93
N MET A 90 -12.33 1.25 -0.15
CA MET A 90 -11.03 0.80 -0.66
C MET A 90 -10.88 1.14 -2.14
N LEU A 91 -9.71 1.66 -2.50
CA LEU A 91 -9.31 1.95 -3.86
C LEU A 91 -8.39 0.83 -4.33
N LEU A 92 -8.78 0.17 -5.41
CA LEU A 92 -7.99 -0.83 -6.08
C LEU A 92 -7.57 -0.28 -7.44
N LEU A 93 -6.29 -0.40 -7.77
CA LEU A 93 -5.73 0.07 -9.03
C LEU A 93 -5.13 -1.08 -9.84
N ASP A 94 -5.10 -0.84 -11.15
CA ASP A 94 -4.44 -1.63 -12.17
C ASP A 94 -4.98 -3.06 -12.30
N SER A 95 -4.34 -3.83 -13.19
CA SER A 95 -4.63 -5.27 -13.32
C SER A 95 -4.30 -6.07 -12.06
N SER A 96 -3.44 -5.51 -11.20
CA SER A 96 -3.03 -6.12 -9.93
C SER A 96 -4.19 -6.24 -8.93
N HIS A 97 -5.17 -5.33 -8.99
CA HIS A 97 -6.23 -5.18 -7.99
C HIS A 97 -5.69 -5.04 -6.55
N ASN A 98 -4.44 -4.56 -6.40
CA ASN A 98 -3.88 -4.24 -5.10
C ASN A 98 -4.66 -3.07 -4.48
N VAL A 99 -4.72 -3.00 -3.15
CA VAL A 99 -5.29 -1.86 -2.44
C VAL A 99 -4.27 -0.72 -2.44
N HIS A 100 -4.61 0.38 -3.09
CA HIS A 100 -3.79 1.60 -3.18
C HIS A 100 -4.27 2.71 -2.23
N SER A 101 -5.49 2.61 -1.69
CA SER A 101 -5.94 3.44 -0.57
C SER A 101 -7.05 2.75 0.18
N ILE A 102 -7.15 3.07 1.48
CA ILE A 102 -8.22 2.65 2.36
C ILE A 102 -8.65 3.80 3.25
N LEU A 103 -9.96 3.96 3.42
CA LEU A 103 -10.57 4.86 4.39
C LEU A 103 -11.48 4.03 5.29
N TYR A 104 -11.10 3.91 6.56
CA TYR A 104 -11.92 3.21 7.56
C TYR A 104 -13.00 4.14 8.11
N LYS A 105 -14.19 3.59 8.38
CA LYS A 105 -15.36 4.35 8.83
C LYS A 105 -15.40 4.55 10.35
N ASP A 106 -14.72 3.69 11.11
CA ASP A 106 -14.79 3.62 12.57
C ASP A 106 -13.42 3.75 13.27
N LYS A 107 -12.33 3.82 12.51
CA LYS A 107 -10.97 3.96 13.04
C LYS A 107 -10.09 4.72 12.07
N LYS A 108 -9.00 5.29 12.58
CA LYS A 108 -7.99 5.96 11.76
C LYS A 108 -6.91 5.03 11.22
N TRP A 109 -6.34 4.20 12.11
CA TRP A 109 -5.12 3.46 11.80
C TRP A 109 -5.40 2.36 10.80
N THR A 110 -4.54 2.33 9.77
CA THR A 110 -4.62 1.35 8.70
C THR A 110 -3.94 0.05 9.08
N ASN A 111 -3.02 0.11 10.06
CA ASN A 111 -2.04 -0.91 10.36
C ASN A 111 -1.12 -1.24 9.16
N SER A 112 -1.01 -0.35 8.18
CA SER A 112 -0.15 -0.51 7.01
C SER A 112 0.82 0.67 6.90
N TYR A 113 1.63 0.71 5.83
CA TYR A 113 2.72 1.67 5.66
C TYR A 113 2.24 3.12 5.60
N TRP A 114 0.98 3.39 5.23
CA TRP A 114 0.43 4.74 5.25
C TRP A 114 0.50 5.38 6.64
N ASP A 115 0.38 4.57 7.71
CA ASP A 115 0.52 5.05 9.08
C ASP A 115 1.91 5.64 9.30
N GLU A 116 2.97 5.01 8.76
CA GLU A 116 4.36 5.48 8.93
C GLU A 116 4.56 6.89 8.36
N PHE A 117 3.93 7.24 7.24
CA PHE A 117 4.02 8.59 6.66
C PHE A 117 3.56 9.67 7.63
N SER A 118 2.58 9.39 8.47
CA SER A 118 2.10 10.33 9.49
C SER A 118 3.07 10.58 10.64
N SER A 119 4.16 9.82 10.74
CA SER A 119 5.26 10.07 11.68
C SER A 119 6.30 11.07 11.18
N LEU A 120 6.33 11.36 9.87
CA LEU A 120 7.32 12.24 9.25
C LEU A 120 7.35 13.67 9.83
N PRO A 121 6.21 14.34 10.11
CA PRO A 121 6.21 15.73 10.60
C PRO A 121 6.98 15.95 11.91
N ALA A 122 7.17 14.90 12.72
CA ALA A 122 7.92 14.97 13.97
C ALA A 122 9.45 15.11 13.79
N ILE A 123 9.99 14.81 12.61
CA ILE A 123 11.43 14.69 12.35
C ILE A 123 11.93 15.57 11.19
N VAL A 124 11.09 16.48 10.71
CA VAL A 124 11.40 17.45 9.65
C VAL A 124 11.24 18.88 10.18
N PRO A 125 11.84 19.90 9.51
CA PRO A 125 11.55 21.29 9.87
C PRO A 125 10.06 21.62 9.74
N LYS A 126 9.62 22.74 10.30
CA LYS A 126 8.27 23.25 10.04
C LYS A 126 8.18 23.72 8.58
N GLY A 127 7.12 23.30 7.89
CA GLY A 127 6.83 23.72 6.53
C GLY A 127 5.86 22.77 5.83
N PRO A 128 5.53 23.03 4.56
CA PRO A 128 4.67 22.16 3.77
C PRO A 128 5.28 20.79 3.55
N ILE A 129 4.44 19.75 3.48
CA ILE A 129 4.85 18.38 3.11
C ILE A 129 4.17 17.98 1.83
N ALA A 130 4.96 17.51 0.86
CA ALA A 130 4.42 16.95 -0.38
C ALA A 130 4.11 15.46 -0.22
N ILE A 131 3.06 14.99 -0.89
CA ILE A 131 2.73 13.56 -1.04
C ILE A 131 2.71 13.29 -2.54
N LEU A 132 3.71 12.55 -3.05
CA LEU A 132 3.79 12.17 -4.46
C LEU A 132 3.14 10.79 -4.63
N GLY A 133 2.02 10.74 -5.35
CA GLY A 133 1.13 9.59 -5.36
C GLY A 133 0.11 9.74 -4.24
N LEU A 134 -1.00 10.41 -4.53
CA LEU A 134 -2.01 10.72 -3.52
C LEU A 134 -3.02 9.58 -3.35
N GLY A 135 -3.34 8.85 -4.42
CA GLY A 135 -4.37 7.82 -4.41
C GLY A 135 -5.71 8.38 -3.91
N GLY A 136 -6.40 7.61 -3.07
CA GLY A 136 -7.60 8.04 -2.35
C GLY A 136 -7.31 8.96 -1.16
N GLY A 137 -6.06 9.34 -0.90
CA GLY A 137 -5.70 10.29 0.16
C GLY A 137 -5.54 9.70 1.56
N THR A 138 -5.36 8.38 1.70
CA THR A 138 -5.20 7.72 3.02
C THR A 138 -4.10 8.37 3.88
N ALA A 139 -2.91 8.60 3.29
CA ALA A 139 -1.82 9.27 4.00
C ALA A 139 -2.19 10.71 4.40
N ALA A 140 -2.89 11.45 3.54
CA ALA A 140 -3.28 12.83 3.80
C ALA A 140 -4.28 12.92 4.97
N HIS A 141 -5.28 12.03 5.02
CA HIS A 141 -6.21 11.91 6.15
C HIS A 141 -5.47 11.69 7.47
N LEU A 142 -4.60 10.68 7.51
CA LEU A 142 -3.81 10.35 8.71
C LEU A 142 -2.92 11.51 9.15
N MET A 143 -2.26 12.18 8.20
CA MET A 143 -1.36 13.29 8.47
C MET A 143 -2.11 14.51 9.00
N LEU A 144 -3.26 14.89 8.42
CA LEU A 144 -4.05 16.03 8.91
C LEU A 144 -4.78 15.71 10.22
N GLU A 145 -5.18 14.47 10.45
CA GLU A 145 -5.75 14.07 11.74
C GLU A 145 -4.70 14.18 12.86
N LEU A 146 -3.46 13.78 12.59
CA LEU A 146 -2.39 13.83 13.59
C LEU A 146 -1.73 15.21 13.73
N TRP A 147 -1.67 15.96 12.63
CA TRP A 147 -1.03 17.27 12.56
C TRP A 147 -2.02 18.28 11.95
N PRO A 148 -3.00 18.76 12.74
CA PRO A 148 -4.12 19.54 12.19
C PRO A 148 -3.73 20.85 11.52
N ALA A 149 -2.57 21.44 11.83
CA ALA A 149 -2.08 22.66 11.20
C ALA A 149 -1.22 22.42 9.92
N LEU A 150 -1.06 21.16 9.50
CA LEU A 150 -0.14 20.80 8.43
C LEU A 150 -0.61 21.32 7.07
N GLN A 151 0.33 21.86 6.29
CA GLN A 151 0.10 22.21 4.89
C GLN A 151 0.54 21.04 4.03
N LEU A 152 -0.42 20.37 3.38
CA LEU A 152 -0.16 19.24 2.50
C LEU A 152 -0.28 19.63 1.04
N GLU A 153 0.60 19.06 0.22
CA GLU A 153 0.67 19.31 -1.23
C GLU A 153 0.65 17.94 -1.92
N GLY A 154 -0.54 17.46 -2.27
CA GLY A 154 -0.76 16.13 -2.84
C GLY A 154 -0.65 16.15 -4.35
N TRP A 155 0.16 15.26 -4.93
CA TRP A 155 0.36 15.11 -6.36
C TRP A 155 -0.22 13.78 -6.86
N GLU A 156 -1.02 13.84 -7.91
CA GLU A 156 -1.57 12.67 -8.59
C GLU A 156 -1.61 12.94 -10.09
N ILE A 157 -1.22 11.95 -10.90
CA ILE A 157 -1.17 12.10 -12.35
C ILE A 157 -2.55 11.89 -12.98
N ASP A 158 -3.40 11.08 -12.36
CA ASP A 158 -4.72 10.71 -12.85
C ASP A 158 -5.82 11.64 -12.30
N ASP A 159 -6.33 12.53 -13.16
CA ASP A 159 -7.37 13.50 -12.82
C ASP A 159 -8.70 12.85 -12.47
N ILE A 160 -9.09 11.80 -13.21
CA ILE A 160 -10.29 11.02 -12.96
C ILE A 160 -10.20 10.32 -11.60
N LEU A 161 -9.01 9.84 -11.21
CA LEU A 161 -8.79 9.27 -9.88
C LEU A 161 -9.02 10.28 -8.77
N ILE A 162 -8.55 11.50 -8.93
CA ILE A 162 -8.76 12.58 -7.95
C ILE A 162 -10.24 12.94 -7.83
N ASP A 163 -10.96 13.02 -8.95
CA ASP A 163 -12.41 13.25 -8.90
C ASP A 163 -13.15 12.13 -8.14
N LYS A 164 -12.73 10.87 -8.31
CA LYS A 164 -13.29 9.75 -7.53
C LYS A 164 -12.87 9.77 -6.07
N ALA A 165 -11.66 10.21 -5.75
CA ALA A 165 -11.22 10.40 -4.37
C ALA A 165 -12.02 11.50 -3.66
N ARG A 166 -12.37 12.58 -4.38
CA ARG A 166 -13.27 13.64 -3.91
C ARG A 166 -14.68 13.12 -3.63
N ASP A 167 -15.22 12.27 -4.50
CA ASP A 167 -16.56 11.69 -4.37
C ASP A 167 -16.66 10.69 -3.21
N TYR A 168 -15.65 9.82 -3.03
CA TYR A 168 -15.79 8.62 -2.20
C TYR A 168 -14.82 8.50 -1.02
N PHE A 169 -13.73 9.27 -1.01
CA PHE A 169 -12.72 9.23 0.05
C PHE A 169 -12.68 10.51 0.89
N GLY A 170 -13.62 11.45 0.70
CA GLY A 170 -13.67 12.69 1.47
C GLY A 170 -12.49 13.64 1.20
N LEU A 171 -11.81 13.51 0.05
CA LEU A 171 -10.68 14.37 -0.30
C LEU A 171 -11.10 15.86 -0.37
N SER A 172 -12.33 16.12 -0.83
CA SER A 172 -12.93 17.46 -0.88
C SER A 172 -13.01 18.16 0.48
N ASP A 173 -13.07 17.39 1.58
CA ASP A 173 -13.10 17.96 2.92
C ASP A 173 -11.69 18.34 3.41
N LEU A 174 -10.66 17.60 2.98
CA LEU A 174 -9.26 17.95 3.25
C LEU A 174 -8.79 19.18 2.45
N GLU A 175 -9.40 19.43 1.28
CA GLU A 175 -9.14 20.62 0.45
C GLU A 175 -9.72 21.92 1.05
N LYS A 176 -10.46 21.82 2.18
CA LYS A 176 -10.92 22.98 2.96
C LYS A 176 -9.99 23.20 4.14
N THR A 177 -9.60 24.45 4.37
CA THR A 177 -8.82 24.81 5.56
C THR A 177 -9.61 24.47 6.82
N ASN A 178 -9.03 23.65 7.69
CA ASN A 178 -9.62 23.29 8.98
C ASN A 178 -9.38 24.40 10.04
N GLU A 179 -9.92 24.22 11.25
CA GLU A 179 -9.84 25.21 12.32
C GLU A 179 -8.40 25.52 12.79
N ASP A 180 -7.50 24.55 12.65
CA ASP A 180 -6.08 24.68 13.00
C ASP A 180 -5.22 25.21 11.84
N GLY A 181 -5.86 25.51 10.70
CA GLY A 181 -5.22 26.05 9.51
C GLY A 181 -4.65 25.01 8.55
N GLY A 182 -4.76 23.71 8.84
CA GLY A 182 -4.30 22.67 7.92
C GLY A 182 -5.20 22.51 6.71
N ILE A 183 -4.59 22.08 5.62
CA ILE A 183 -5.23 21.95 4.30
C ILE A 183 -4.44 20.98 3.44
N LEU A 184 -5.13 20.31 2.52
CA LEU A 184 -4.54 19.61 1.38
C LEU A 184 -4.75 20.43 0.10
N ASN A 185 -3.66 20.81 -0.56
CA ASN A 185 -3.71 21.35 -1.92
C ASN A 185 -3.40 20.22 -2.90
N VAL A 186 -4.30 19.94 -3.83
CA VAL A 186 -4.14 18.86 -4.83
C VAL A 186 -3.59 19.43 -6.14
N HIS A 187 -2.55 18.79 -6.65
CA HIS A 187 -1.91 19.05 -7.95
C HIS A 187 -2.11 17.86 -8.86
N ILE A 188 -2.75 18.10 -10.00
CA ILE A 188 -2.94 17.09 -11.04
C ILE A 188 -1.79 17.20 -12.04
N GLY A 189 -0.99 16.15 -12.17
CA GLY A 189 0.09 16.08 -13.14
C GLY A 189 1.26 15.20 -12.70
N ASP A 190 2.24 15.07 -13.59
CA ASP A 190 3.45 14.29 -13.33
C ASP A 190 4.33 14.99 -12.27
N ALA A 191 4.47 14.32 -11.12
CA ALA A 191 5.26 14.77 -9.99
C ALA A 191 6.76 14.97 -10.31
N PHE A 192 7.30 14.34 -11.35
CA PHE A 192 8.70 14.46 -11.72
C PHE A 192 9.02 15.70 -12.55
N ILE A 193 8.01 16.37 -13.13
CA ILE A 193 8.25 17.56 -13.96
C ILE A 193 8.97 18.63 -13.12
N PRO A 194 10.17 19.09 -13.53
CA PRO A 194 10.89 20.15 -12.82
C PRO A 194 10.11 21.46 -12.85
N SER A 195 10.16 22.19 -11.74
CA SER A 195 9.59 23.53 -11.63
C SER A 195 10.41 24.37 -10.64
N ASP A 196 10.83 25.55 -11.07
CA ASP A 196 11.61 26.48 -10.24
C ASP A 196 10.83 26.92 -8.98
N ASP A 197 9.50 26.97 -9.08
CA ASP A 197 8.60 27.32 -7.97
C ASP A 197 8.60 26.26 -6.84
N LEU A 198 9.19 25.09 -7.09
CA LEU A 198 9.28 24.00 -6.11
C LEU A 198 10.63 23.96 -5.39
N HIS A 199 11.61 24.75 -5.80
CA HIS A 199 12.95 24.73 -5.20
C HIS A 199 12.91 25.12 -3.71
N ARG A 200 13.44 24.24 -2.85
CA ARG A 200 13.46 24.37 -1.37
C ARG A 200 12.11 24.69 -0.74
N ARG A 201 11.02 24.13 -1.26
CA ARG A 201 9.66 24.40 -0.80
C ARG A 201 9.20 23.49 0.33
N TYR A 202 9.64 22.24 0.35
CA TYR A 202 9.05 21.20 1.19
C TYR A 202 9.91 20.86 2.42
N ALA A 203 9.29 20.84 3.59
CA ALA A 203 9.91 20.30 4.80
C ALA A 203 10.07 18.78 4.72
N GLY A 204 9.16 18.10 4.05
CA GLY A 204 9.25 16.68 3.79
C GLY A 204 8.56 16.30 2.49
N ILE A 205 8.97 15.20 1.90
CA ILE A 205 8.34 14.63 0.70
C ILE A 205 8.07 13.16 0.96
N VAL A 206 6.79 12.79 1.00
CA VAL A 206 6.32 11.41 0.98
C VAL A 206 6.29 10.95 -0.49
N VAL A 207 6.81 9.76 -0.77
CA VAL A 207 6.82 9.18 -2.12
C VAL A 207 6.16 7.81 -2.10
N ASP A 208 5.03 7.69 -2.78
CA ASP A 208 4.18 6.50 -2.87
C ASP A 208 3.71 6.29 -4.33
N LEU A 209 4.68 6.29 -5.25
CA LEU A 209 4.44 6.23 -6.70
C LEU A 209 4.56 4.81 -7.26
N PHE A 210 3.46 4.30 -7.81
CA PHE A 210 3.35 2.94 -8.33
C PHE A 210 2.63 2.92 -9.68
N SER A 211 2.93 1.89 -10.48
CA SER A 211 2.20 1.54 -11.69
C SER A 211 2.26 0.02 -11.88
N ASP A 212 1.13 -0.59 -12.22
CA ASP A 212 0.95 -2.04 -12.31
C ASP A 212 1.39 -2.79 -11.04
N GLY A 213 1.13 -2.18 -9.87
CA GLY A 213 1.53 -2.70 -8.57
C GLY A 213 3.04 -2.67 -8.29
N LYS A 214 3.83 -1.96 -9.09
CA LYS A 214 5.29 -1.86 -8.95
C LYS A 214 5.75 -0.43 -8.77
N VAL A 215 6.86 -0.26 -8.05
CA VAL A 215 7.53 1.05 -7.95
C VAL A 215 7.95 1.53 -9.34
N LEU A 216 7.72 2.80 -9.63
CA LEU A 216 8.07 3.39 -10.94
C LEU A 216 9.57 3.25 -11.25
N PRO A 217 9.95 2.91 -12.51
CA PRO A 217 11.35 2.82 -12.92
C PRO A 217 12.18 4.07 -12.62
N GLN A 218 11.58 5.26 -12.70
CA GLN A 218 12.20 6.54 -12.38
C GLN A 218 12.75 6.59 -10.95
N LEU A 219 12.10 5.91 -10.00
CA LEU A 219 12.55 5.84 -8.60
C LEU A 219 13.74 4.88 -8.40
N GLN A 220 14.15 4.17 -9.44
CA GLN A 220 15.37 3.35 -9.47
C GLN A 220 16.57 4.11 -10.04
N GLU A 221 16.37 5.35 -10.48
CA GLU A 221 17.40 6.23 -11.02
C GLU A 221 17.90 7.22 -9.97
N VAL A 222 19.23 7.37 -9.89
CA VAL A 222 19.88 8.27 -8.93
C VAL A 222 19.55 9.74 -9.21
N SER A 223 19.49 10.12 -10.49
CA SER A 223 19.20 11.51 -10.90
C SER A 223 17.83 11.98 -10.43
N THR A 224 16.80 11.13 -10.50
CA THR A 224 15.45 11.44 -10.03
C THR A 224 15.45 11.87 -8.57
N TRP A 225 16.18 11.16 -7.71
CA TRP A 225 16.29 11.49 -6.29
C TRP A 225 17.02 12.81 -6.05
N LEU A 226 18.06 13.10 -6.82
CA LEU A 226 18.80 14.36 -6.72
C LEU A 226 17.94 15.54 -7.18
N GLU A 227 17.18 15.40 -8.26
CA GLU A 227 16.25 16.43 -8.75
C GLU A 227 15.10 16.68 -7.77
N LEU A 228 14.52 15.62 -7.19
CA LEU A 228 13.52 15.78 -6.13
C LEU A 228 14.12 16.43 -4.87
N HIS A 229 15.39 16.17 -4.56
CA HIS A 229 16.04 16.70 -3.37
C HIS A 229 16.17 18.22 -3.42
N ASP A 230 16.31 18.80 -4.62
CA ASP A 230 16.34 20.26 -4.80
C ASP A 230 15.03 20.95 -4.37
N ARG A 231 13.94 20.18 -4.21
CA ARG A 231 12.65 20.65 -3.69
C ARG A 231 12.56 20.68 -2.16
N LEU A 232 13.49 20.02 -1.46
CA LEU A 232 13.52 19.98 0.00
C LEU A 232 14.13 21.26 0.59
N MET A 233 13.51 21.75 1.65
CA MET A 233 14.10 22.75 2.55
C MET A 233 15.38 22.18 3.21
N ALA A 234 16.19 23.06 3.80
CA ALA A 234 17.31 22.62 4.63
C ALA A 234 16.82 21.70 5.76
N ASN A 235 17.47 20.54 5.92
CA ASN A 235 17.07 19.45 6.84
C ASN A 235 15.72 18.78 6.51
N GLY A 236 15.17 19.02 5.32
CA GLY A 236 14.03 18.28 4.83
C GLY A 236 14.37 16.83 4.50
N ARG A 237 13.37 15.96 4.47
CA ARG A 237 13.56 14.50 4.31
C ARG A 237 12.56 13.89 3.35
N PHE A 238 12.98 12.79 2.73
CA PHE A 238 12.09 11.86 2.04
C PHE A 238 11.63 10.77 2.99
N MET A 239 10.36 10.37 2.89
CA MET A 239 9.88 9.08 3.39
C MET A 239 9.20 8.34 2.25
N VAL A 240 9.69 7.16 1.92
CA VAL A 240 9.39 6.49 0.65
C VAL A 240 8.81 5.11 0.92
N ASN A 241 7.68 4.78 0.30
CA ASN A 241 7.27 3.39 0.12
C ASN A 241 8.02 2.82 -1.08
N CYS A 242 8.95 1.90 -0.81
CA CYS A 242 9.78 1.24 -1.81
C CYS A 242 9.18 -0.08 -2.30
N GLY A 243 7.93 -0.39 -1.94
CA GLY A 243 7.25 -1.61 -2.33
C GLY A 243 7.89 -2.89 -1.77
N GLY A 244 7.42 -4.04 -2.25
CA GLY A 244 8.04 -5.34 -1.96
C GLY A 244 9.31 -5.59 -2.77
N ILE A 245 9.87 -6.79 -2.64
CA ILE A 245 10.87 -7.30 -3.58
C ILE A 245 10.12 -8.20 -4.55
N ASP A 246 9.77 -7.66 -5.72
CA ASP A 246 9.23 -8.47 -6.80
C ASP A 246 10.30 -9.42 -7.32
N GLY A 247 9.88 -10.66 -7.62
CA GLY A 247 10.68 -11.78 -8.10
C GLY A 247 12.08 -11.41 -8.57
N VAL A 248 13.05 -11.60 -7.68
CA VAL A 248 14.48 -11.58 -8.03
C VAL A 248 14.65 -12.52 -9.22
N ASP A 249 15.00 -11.98 -10.39
CA ASP A 249 15.51 -12.76 -11.52
C ASP A 249 16.52 -13.74 -10.95
N GLY A 250 16.26 -15.05 -11.07
CA GLY A 250 16.80 -16.19 -10.29
C GLY A 250 18.32 -16.35 -10.17
N SER A 251 19.01 -15.28 -9.83
CA SER A 251 20.45 -15.06 -9.74
C SER A 251 20.87 -14.71 -8.31
N THR A 252 19.94 -14.25 -7.47
CA THR A 252 20.16 -14.06 -6.03
C THR A 252 19.15 -14.90 -5.26
N ASP A 253 19.62 -15.97 -4.61
CA ASP A 253 18.78 -16.82 -3.76
C ASP A 253 18.33 -16.01 -2.53
N PRO A 254 17.03 -15.67 -2.38
CA PRO A 254 16.53 -14.91 -1.23
C PRO A 254 16.81 -15.63 0.09
N LYS A 255 17.11 -16.93 0.06
CA LYS A 255 17.45 -17.74 1.24
C LYS A 255 18.86 -17.49 1.79
N LYS A 256 19.68 -16.66 1.14
CA LYS A 256 21.06 -16.35 1.59
C LYS A 256 21.22 -15.03 2.33
N LEU A 257 20.23 -14.12 2.28
CA LEU A 257 20.31 -12.84 2.97
C LEU A 257 19.59 -12.92 4.30
N SER A 258 20.20 -12.36 5.35
CA SER A 258 19.50 -12.19 6.62
C SER A 258 18.31 -11.23 6.45
N ASN A 259 17.33 -11.28 7.35
CA ASN A 259 16.21 -10.33 7.34
C ASN A 259 16.70 -8.86 7.38
N ASP A 260 17.85 -8.60 8.01
CA ASP A 260 18.44 -7.27 8.15
C ASP A 260 19.20 -6.78 6.89
N GLU A 261 19.37 -7.65 5.90
CA GLU A 261 20.03 -7.35 4.63
C GLU A 261 19.06 -7.42 3.44
N ALA A 262 17.79 -7.80 3.66
CA ALA A 262 16.82 -7.99 2.59
C ALA A 262 16.61 -6.72 1.74
N TRP A 263 16.78 -5.55 2.33
CA TRP A 263 16.72 -4.27 1.62
C TRP A 263 17.79 -4.14 0.51
N LEU A 264 18.90 -4.89 0.59
CA LEU A 264 19.94 -4.95 -0.46
C LEU A 264 19.43 -5.54 -1.77
N LEU A 265 18.21 -6.06 -1.84
CA LEU A 265 17.58 -6.50 -3.08
C LEU A 265 16.69 -5.42 -3.71
N ASN A 266 16.22 -4.45 -2.93
CA ASN A 266 15.28 -3.42 -3.40
C ASN A 266 15.98 -2.35 -4.25
N ALA A 267 15.56 -2.19 -5.50
CA ALA A 267 16.19 -1.29 -6.47
C ALA A 267 16.03 0.20 -6.12
N ALA A 268 14.86 0.60 -5.59
CA ALA A 268 14.63 1.98 -5.18
C ALA A 268 15.50 2.37 -3.97
N ILE A 269 15.64 1.47 -2.98
CA ILE A 269 16.54 1.69 -1.84
C ILE A 269 18.00 1.80 -2.31
N LYS A 270 18.44 0.98 -3.28
CA LYS A 270 19.79 1.10 -3.87
C LYS A 270 20.02 2.46 -4.54
N ALA A 271 19.03 2.95 -5.28
CA ALA A 271 19.11 4.25 -5.94
C ALA A 271 19.20 5.38 -4.89
N LEU A 272 18.35 5.35 -3.87
CA LEU A 272 18.41 6.27 -2.73
C LEU A 272 19.76 6.23 -2.01
N LEU A 273 20.32 5.05 -1.76
CA LEU A 273 21.60 4.91 -1.06
C LEU A 273 22.76 5.47 -1.88
N LYS A 274 22.72 5.32 -3.21
CA LYS A 274 23.69 5.94 -4.12
C LYS A 274 23.54 7.45 -4.18
N ALA A 275 22.30 7.96 -4.15
CA ALA A 275 22.02 9.40 -4.14
C ALA A 275 22.43 10.06 -2.82
N PHE A 276 22.22 9.38 -1.68
CA PHE A 276 22.46 9.90 -0.33
C PHE A 276 23.31 8.94 0.52
N PRO A 277 24.61 8.76 0.20
CA PRO A 277 25.48 7.83 0.93
C PRO A 277 25.54 8.14 2.43
N GLY A 278 25.35 7.11 3.26
CA GLY A 278 25.38 7.23 4.73
C GLY A 278 24.21 8.02 5.35
N GLN A 279 23.20 8.39 4.55
CA GLN A 279 22.06 9.19 4.98
C GLN A 279 20.73 8.50 4.61
N LEU A 280 20.67 7.18 4.82
CA LEU A 280 19.48 6.39 4.56
C LEU A 280 19.23 5.43 5.71
N SER A 281 17.96 5.36 6.12
CA SER A 281 17.44 4.37 7.04
C SER A 281 16.28 3.64 6.37
N TRP A 282 16.00 2.42 6.82
CA TRP A 282 14.95 1.58 6.29
C TRP A 282 14.13 0.93 7.40
N LYS A 283 12.94 0.50 7.03
CA LYS A 283 12.04 -0.32 7.84
C LYS A 283 11.32 -1.29 6.92
N ARG A 284 10.98 -2.48 7.42
CA ARG A 284 10.14 -3.45 6.69
C ARG A 284 8.84 -3.66 7.42
N MET A 285 7.73 -3.53 6.70
CA MET A 285 6.41 -3.76 7.27
C MET A 285 6.21 -5.25 7.57
N PRO A 286 5.39 -5.60 8.60
CA PRO A 286 5.00 -6.97 8.89
C PRO A 286 4.40 -7.71 7.68
N LYS A 287 4.39 -9.05 7.75
CA LYS A 287 3.87 -9.90 6.67
C LYS A 287 2.38 -9.70 6.46
N GLU A 288 1.68 -9.48 7.54
CA GLU A 288 0.23 -9.30 7.60
C GLU A 288 -0.21 -7.96 6.99
N THR A 289 0.73 -7.06 6.70
CA THR A 289 0.48 -5.67 6.32
C THR A 289 1.22 -5.22 5.06
N GLY A 290 1.71 -6.19 4.27
CA GLY A 290 2.16 -5.99 2.89
C GLY A 290 3.65 -6.18 2.64
N GLN A 291 4.47 -6.31 3.69
CA GLN A 291 5.93 -6.47 3.59
C GLN A 291 6.65 -5.35 2.82
N ASN A 292 6.01 -4.19 2.65
CA ASN A 292 6.62 -3.03 2.02
C ASN A 292 7.93 -2.67 2.72
N PHE A 293 8.93 -2.35 1.92
CA PHE A 293 10.12 -1.67 2.40
C PHE A 293 9.86 -0.18 2.43
N MET A 294 10.18 0.45 3.54
CA MET A 294 10.14 1.89 3.74
C MET A 294 11.57 2.43 3.79
N ALA A 295 11.79 3.62 3.24
CA ALA A 295 13.06 4.33 3.33
C ALA A 295 12.88 5.74 3.86
N LEU A 296 13.87 6.23 4.61
CA LEU A 296 13.90 7.57 5.22
C LEU A 296 15.29 8.17 5.00
N THR A 297 15.35 9.36 4.43
CA THR A 297 16.64 10.04 4.19
C THR A 297 17.07 10.93 5.35
N GLY A 298 18.36 11.27 5.35
CA GLY A 298 19.05 12.01 6.40
C GLY A 298 19.61 11.10 7.50
N PRO A 299 20.25 11.68 8.53
CA PRO A 299 20.71 10.94 9.69
C PRO A 299 19.55 10.25 10.41
N LEU A 300 19.74 9.03 10.90
CA LEU A 300 18.73 8.33 11.71
C LEU A 300 18.29 9.26 12.87
N PRO A 301 16.99 9.57 13.01
CA PRO A 301 16.52 10.37 14.14
C PRO A 301 16.81 9.70 15.48
N ASP A 302 16.90 10.47 16.56
CA ASP A 302 16.87 9.89 17.90
C ASP A 302 15.52 9.19 18.12
N LEU A 303 15.55 7.86 18.13
CA LEU A 303 14.32 7.06 18.11
C LEU A 303 13.44 7.29 19.34
N LYS A 304 14.04 7.57 20.51
CA LYS A 304 13.29 7.86 21.73
C LYS A 304 12.57 9.21 21.65
N SER A 305 13.25 10.23 21.13
CA SER A 305 12.67 11.54 20.89
C SER A 305 11.58 11.47 19.83
N TRP A 306 11.81 10.75 18.72
CA TRP A 306 10.79 10.54 17.71
C TRP A 306 9.55 9.83 18.28
N SER A 307 9.77 8.73 19.00
CA SER A 307 8.72 7.96 19.69
C SER A 307 7.89 8.81 20.65
N ALA A 308 8.51 9.72 21.38
CA ALA A 308 7.83 10.62 22.32
C ALA A 308 6.98 11.71 21.64
N ASN A 309 7.20 12.00 20.35
CA ASN A 309 6.51 13.05 19.59
C ASN A 309 5.43 12.52 18.64
N VAL A 310 5.16 11.20 18.64
CA VAL A 310 4.09 10.58 17.87
C VAL A 310 3.22 9.70 18.77
N PRO A 311 1.93 9.53 18.50
CA PRO A 311 1.04 8.71 19.32
C PRO A 311 1.22 7.22 19.03
N SER A 312 0.65 6.37 19.90
CA SER A 312 0.50 4.94 19.60
C SER A 312 -0.46 4.72 18.42
N PRO A 313 -0.18 3.75 17.50
CA PRO A 313 0.91 2.77 17.57
C PRO A 313 2.25 3.24 16.98
N LEU A 314 2.31 4.42 16.36
CA LEU A 314 3.53 4.95 15.74
C LEU A 314 4.68 5.09 16.74
N SER A 315 4.40 5.47 17.99
CA SER A 315 5.42 5.58 19.04
C SER A 315 6.24 4.30 19.20
N THR A 316 5.61 3.15 19.02
CA THR A 316 6.30 1.85 19.01
C THR A 316 6.92 1.59 17.65
N GLY A 317 6.17 1.81 16.57
CA GLY A 317 6.61 1.53 15.21
C GLY A 317 7.87 2.30 14.79
N VAL A 318 8.06 3.54 15.24
CA VAL A 318 9.25 4.32 14.87
C VAL A 318 10.56 3.72 15.43
N MET A 319 10.47 2.87 16.46
CA MET A 319 11.65 2.20 17.04
C MET A 319 12.24 1.11 16.13
N ASP A 320 11.51 0.70 15.09
CA ASP A 320 11.93 -0.37 14.17
C ASP A 320 12.79 0.15 12.99
N TRP A 321 12.97 1.47 12.87
CA TRP A 321 13.81 2.07 11.84
C TRP A 321 15.29 1.79 12.10
N LYS A 322 16.00 1.34 11.05
CA LYS A 322 17.42 0.94 11.12
C LYS A 322 18.22 1.67 10.04
N PRO A 323 19.49 2.01 10.28
CA PRO A 323 20.32 2.61 9.24
C PRO A 323 20.61 1.59 8.12
N CYS A 324 20.72 2.07 6.89
CA CYS A 324 21.23 1.28 5.76
C CYS A 324 22.76 1.24 5.82
N GLU A 325 23.30 0.46 6.74
CA GLU A 325 24.74 0.23 6.84
C GLU A 325 25.11 -0.98 5.99
N ILE A 326 26.00 -0.78 5.01
CA ILE A 326 26.72 -1.91 4.43
C ILE A 326 27.73 -2.29 5.50
N VAL A 327 27.49 -3.40 6.21
CA VAL A 327 28.52 -4.01 7.06
C VAL A 327 29.71 -4.26 6.16
N SER A 328 30.72 -3.41 6.26
CA SER A 328 31.98 -3.58 5.57
C SER A 328 32.63 -4.77 6.24
N GLY A 329 32.39 -5.97 5.72
CA GLY A 329 32.93 -7.19 6.27
C GLY A 329 34.45 -7.19 6.16
N ILE A 330 35.12 -6.83 7.26
CA ILE A 330 36.30 -7.51 7.82
C ILE A 330 36.10 -7.55 9.33
#